data_AF-A0A0T8C4K0-F1
#
_entry.id   AF-A0A0T8C4K0-F1
#
_cell.length_a   1.000
_cell.length_b   1.000
_cell.length_c   1.000
_cell.angle_alpha   90.00
_cell.angle_beta   90.00
_cell.angle_gamma   90.00
#
_symmetry.space_group_name_H-M   'P 1'
#
loop_
_entity.id
_entity.type
_entity.pdbx_description
1 polymer ?
#
loop_
_entity_poly.entity_id
_entity_poly.type
_entity_poly.pdbx_seq_one_letter_code
_entity_poly.pdbx_strand_id
1 'polypeptide(L)' 'MDCGDKVNVLVASKTKDLHAGNLVKELAPIVDGRGGGKPDMAMAGGSNQAKIQELLDAVAGKL' A
#
# COMPACT_ATOMS: atom_id res chain seq x y z
N MET A 1 -11.48 -24.58 -1.24
CA MET A 1 -11.57 -23.11 -1.29
C MET A 1 -10.39 -22.56 -0.50
N ASP A 2 -9.32 -22.18 -1.18
CA ASP A 2 -8.28 -21.33 -0.57
C ASP A 2 -8.91 -19.94 -0.44
N CYS A 3 -9.39 -19.60 0.75
CA CYS A 3 -9.72 -18.21 1.08
C CYS A 3 -8.40 -17.46 1.12
N GLY A 4 -7.95 -17.07 -0.07
CA GLY A 4 -6.64 -16.49 -0.33
C GLY A 4 -6.34 -15.39 0.66
N ASP A 5 -5.23 -15.62 1.36
CA ASP A 5 -4.63 -14.72 2.32
C ASP A 5 -4.25 -13.40 1.61
N LYS A 6 -5.15 -12.42 1.61
CA LYS A 6 -4.99 -11.16 0.89
C LYS A 6 -4.72 -10.03 1.85
N VAL A 7 -3.82 -9.13 1.46
CA VAL A 7 -3.55 -7.86 2.11
C VAL A 7 -4.29 -6.78 1.36
N ASN A 8 -4.94 -5.85 2.06
CA ASN A 8 -5.44 -4.62 1.47
C ASN A 8 -4.83 -3.43 2.21
N VAL A 9 -4.30 -2.48 1.44
CA VAL A 9 -3.66 -1.26 1.94
C VAL A 9 -4.41 -0.06 1.39
N LEU A 10 -4.73 0.90 2.25
CA LEU A 10 -5.43 2.12 1.88
C LEU A 10 -4.61 3.32 2.38
N VAL A 11 -4.21 4.18 1.47
CA VAL A 11 -3.44 5.39 1.77
C VAL A 11 -4.33 6.58 1.47
N ALA A 12 -4.49 7.46 2.46
CA ALA A 12 -5.22 8.70 2.34
C ALA A 12 -4.29 9.86 2.73
N SER A 13 -4.18 10.85 1.85
CA SER A 13 -3.43 12.07 2.11
C SER A 13 -4.40 13.22 2.36
N LYS A 14 -4.12 14.03 3.40
CA LYS A 14 -4.85 15.28 3.66
C LYS A 14 -4.17 16.50 3.04
N THR A 15 -2.95 16.33 2.53
CA THR A 15 -2.12 17.39 1.94
C THR A 15 -1.87 17.08 0.46
N LYS A 16 -1.86 18.13 -0.37
CA LYS A 16 -1.61 18.00 -1.81
C LYS A 16 -0.16 17.64 -2.14
N ASP A 17 0.75 17.87 -1.20
CA ASP A 17 2.17 17.57 -1.32
C ASP A 17 2.47 16.06 -1.31
N LEU A 18 1.57 15.26 -0.72
CA LEU A 18 1.72 13.81 -0.61
C LEU A 18 0.79 13.09 -1.59
N HIS A 19 1.37 12.59 -2.68
CA HIS A 19 0.67 11.79 -3.67
C HIS A 19 0.44 10.35 -3.15
N ALA A 20 -0.75 10.07 -2.62
CA ALA A 20 -1.13 8.75 -2.14
C ALA A 20 -0.96 7.67 -3.22
N GLY A 21 -1.28 7.99 -4.48
CA GLY A 21 -1.08 7.10 -5.63
C GLY A 21 0.38 6.70 -5.88
N ASN A 22 1.34 7.59 -5.61
CA ASN A 22 2.76 7.28 -5.78
C ASN A 22 3.28 6.40 -4.64
N LEU A 23 2.90 6.71 -3.40
CA LEU A 23 3.21 5.86 -2.24
C LEU A 23 2.69 4.44 -2.42
N VAL A 24 1.42 4.29 -2.80
CA VAL A 24 0.82 2.96 -3.01
C VAL A 24 1.54 2.16 -4.10
N LYS A 25 1.97 2.79 -5.19
CA LYS A 25 2.72 2.10 -6.26
C LYS A 25 4.08 1.58 -5.79
N GLU A 26 4.70 2.28 -4.85
CA GLU A 26 5.99 1.91 -4.29
C GLU A 26 5.86 0.85 -3.19
N LEU A 27 4.78 0.88 -2.41
CA LEU A 27 4.53 -0.01 -1.28
C LEU A 27 3.86 -1.33 -1.69
N ALA A 28 2.97 -1.32 -2.69
CA ALA A 28 2.24 -2.51 -3.12
C ALA A 28 3.15 -3.71 -3.49
N PRO A 29 4.30 -3.54 -4.17
CA PRO A 29 5.21 -4.64 -4.48
C PRO A 29 5.76 -5.37 -3.25
N ILE A 30 5.86 -4.71 -2.08
CA ILE A 30 6.38 -5.31 -0.84
C ILE A 30 5.51 -6.51 -0.41
N VAL A 31 4.19 -6.43 -0.61
CA VAL A 31 3.22 -7.47 -0.25
C VAL A 31 2.80 -8.34 -1.45
N ASP A 32 3.66 -8.44 -2.47
CA ASP A 32 3.36 -9.10 -3.76
C ASP A 32 2.07 -8.58 -4.39
N GLY A 33 1.86 -7.27 -4.26
CA GLY A 33 0.63 -6.59 -4.59
C GLY A 33 0.73 -5.59 -5.72
N ARG A 34 -0.43 -5.11 -6.14
CA ARG A 34 -0.59 -3.99 -7.06
C ARG A 34 -1.66 -3.05 -6.55
N GLY A 35 -1.51 -1.78 -6.91
CA GLY A 35 -2.42 -0.76 -6.47
C GLY A 35 -2.36 0.51 -7.30
N GLY A 36 -3.31 1.39 -7.02
CA GLY A 36 -3.45 2.66 -7.69
C GLY A 36 -4.60 3.46 -7.09
N GLY A 37 -4.74 4.69 -7.57
CA GLY A 37 -5.80 5.58 -7.13
C GLY A 37 -5.43 7.03 -7.40
N LYS A 38 -6.19 7.92 -6.77
CA LYS A 38 -6.04 9.35 -6.91
C LYS A 38 -4.89 9.89 -6.04
N PRO A 39 -4.41 11.09 -6.36
CA PRO A 39 -3.53 11.89 -5.50
C PRO A 39 -3.90 11.89 -4.02
N ASP A 40 -5.19 12.05 -3.73
CA ASP A 40 -5.72 12.20 -2.38
C ASP A 40 -5.95 10.85 -1.69
N MET A 41 -6.17 9.78 -2.47
CA MET A 41 -6.50 8.46 -1.96
C MET A 41 -6.16 7.36 -2.95
N ALA A 42 -5.43 6.33 -2.49
CA ALA A 42 -5.08 5.17 -3.28
C ALA A 42 -5.16 3.87 -2.49
N MET A 43 -5.34 2.77 -3.21
CA MET A 43 -5.51 1.43 -2.65
C MET A 43 -4.59 0.41 -3.33
N ALA A 44 -4.08 -0.55 -2.56
CA ALA A 44 -3.38 -1.72 -3.06
C ALA A 44 -3.94 -3.01 -2.47
N GLY A 45 -3.89 -4.06 -3.28
CA GLY A 45 -4.12 -5.44 -2.84
C GLY A 45 -2.86 -6.26 -3.04
N GLY A 46 -2.55 -7.15 -2.09
CA GLY A 46 -1.40 -8.05 -2.13
C GLY A 46 -1.75 -9.46 -1.68
N SER A 47 -0.83 -10.41 -1.90
CA SER A 47 -1.00 -11.83 -1.58
C SER A 47 -0.06 -12.32 -0.48
N ASN A 48 0.76 -11.44 0.09
CA ASN A 48 1.78 -11.81 1.07
C ASN A 48 1.61 -11.03 2.40
N GLN A 49 0.83 -11.58 3.35
CA GLN A 49 0.63 -10.97 4.67
C GLN A 49 1.87 -10.92 5.54
N ALA A 50 2.82 -11.85 5.37
CA ALA A 50 4.06 -11.86 6.15
C ALA A 50 4.87 -10.57 5.97
N LYS A 51 4.63 -9.85 4.87
CA LYS A 51 5.28 -8.60 4.49
C LYS A 51 4.56 -7.33 4.98
N ILE A 52 3.43 -7.46 5.70
CA ILE A 52 2.72 -6.29 6.26
C ILE A 52 3.65 -5.47 7.17
N GLN A 53 4.44 -6.13 8.02
CA GLN A 53 5.34 -5.42 8.94
C GLN A 53 6.45 -4.66 8.20
N GLU A 54 6.99 -5.25 7.13
CA GLU A 54 7.98 -4.62 6.25
C GLU A 54 7.38 -3.41 5.51
N LEU A 55 6.13 -3.53 5.07
CA LEU A 55 5.40 -2.42 4.44
C LEU A 55 5.20 -1.26 5.43
N LEU A 56 4.83 -1.53 6.68
CA LEU A 56 4.65 -0.49 7.71
C LEU A 56 5.96 0.22 8.04
N ASP A 57 7.07 -0.51 8.11
CA ASP A 57 8.41 0.06 8.33
C ASP A 57 8.86 0.94 7.16
N ALA A 58 8.61 0.48 5.93
CA ALA A 58 8.89 1.26 4.72
C ALA A 58 8.09 2.58 4.66
N VAL A 59 6.85 2.60 5.17
CA VAL A 59 6.04 3.83 5.29
C VAL A 59 6.63 4.75 6.36
N ALA A 60 7.00 4.21 7.52
CA ALA A 60 7.55 5.00 8.62
C ALA A 60 8.88 5.68 8.25
N GLY A 61 9.70 5.08 7.38
CA GLY A 61 10.92 5.72 6.87
C GLY A 61 10.70 6.79 5.79
N LYS A 62 9.47 6.94 5.28
CA LYS A 62 9.12 7.85 4.16
C LYS A 62 8.25 9.04 4.58
N LEU A 63 7.73 9.04 5.80
CA LEU A 63 6.94 10.12 6.41
C LEU A 63 7.75 10.81 7.51
#